data_AF-A0A1Q3JUM6-F1
#
_entry.id   AF-A0A1Q3JUM6-F1
#
_cell.length_a   1.000
_cell.length_b   1.000
_cell.length_c   1.000
_cell.angle_alpha   90.00
_cell.angle_beta   90.00
_cell.angle_gamma   90.00
#
_symmetry.space_group_name_H-M   'P 1'
#
loop_
_entity.id
_entity.type
_entity.pdbx_description
1 polymer ?
#
loop_
_entity_poly.entity_id
_entity_poly.type
_entity_poly.pdbx_seq_one_letter_code
_entity_poly.pdbx_strand_id
1 'polypeptide(L)'
;MNSLNHYAYGAIGNWMYRQMVGIDTYEDGPGYKHIKIKPQIGEGFTYASASLKTYYGTVSSDWKVEGNNIILDVKIPANTKATVFLPSANASKITESGKPLTALEAPLSNEENYTILQLGSGKYSFRIKK
;
A
#
# COMPACT_ATOMS: atom_id res chain seq x y z
N MET A 1 18.62 1.97 -36.71
CA MET A 1 18.16 1.60 -35.35
C MET A 1 16.67 1.91 -35.24
N ASN A 2 15.77 0.96 -35.55
CA ASN A 2 14.32 1.14 -35.42
C ASN A 2 13.66 -0.21 -35.11
N SER A 3 13.79 -0.66 -33.87
CA SER A 3 13.00 -1.79 -33.37
C SER A 3 11.84 -1.26 -32.55
N LEU A 4 10.63 -1.70 -32.89
CA LEU A 4 9.38 -1.30 -32.24
C LEU A 4 9.02 -2.17 -31.03
N ASN A 5 9.95 -3.04 -30.59
CA ASN A 5 9.75 -3.97 -29.49
C ASN A 5 10.89 -3.88 -28.45
N HIS A 6 11.27 -2.64 -28.09
CA HIS A 6 12.22 -2.38 -27.02
C HIS A 6 11.48 -2.17 -25.70
N TYR A 7 11.85 -2.95 -24.67
CA TYR A 7 11.24 -2.85 -23.35
C TYR A 7 11.60 -1.56 -22.60
N ALA A 8 12.57 -0.78 -23.08
CA ALA A 8 13.16 0.35 -22.34
C ALA A 8 12.10 1.37 -21.88
N TYR A 9 11.14 1.72 -22.75
CA TYR A 9 10.05 2.61 -22.38
C TYR A 9 9.00 1.97 -21.47
N GLY A 10 8.98 0.64 -21.38
CA GLY A 10 8.17 -0.12 -20.41
C GLY A 10 8.66 -0.01 -18.96
N ALA A 11 9.82 0.62 -18.71
CA ALA A 11 10.34 0.86 -17.36
C ALA A 11 9.36 1.61 -16.44
N ILE A 12 8.41 2.35 -17.00
CA ILE A 12 7.31 2.99 -16.26
C ILE A 12 6.47 1.98 -15.45
N GLY A 13 6.41 0.72 -15.87
CA GLY A 13 5.72 -0.34 -15.12
C GLY A 13 6.22 -0.46 -13.68
N ASN A 14 7.51 -0.26 -13.43
CA ASN A 14 8.07 -0.26 -12.07
C ASN A 14 7.46 0.83 -11.19
N TRP A 15 7.22 2.04 -11.75
CA TRP A 15 6.56 3.12 -11.03
C TRP A 15 5.09 2.77 -10.73
N MET A 16 4.40 2.11 -11.66
CA MET A 16 3.02 1.66 -11.43
C MET A 16 2.92 0.72 -10.23
N TYR A 17 3.84 -0.24 -10.07
CA TYR A 17 3.85 -1.14 -8.91
C TYR A 17 4.31 -0.45 -7.62
N ARG A 18 5.43 0.28 -7.67
CA ARG A 18 6.07 0.79 -6.44
C ARG A 18 5.47 2.09 -5.91
N GLN A 19 4.85 2.89 -6.77
CA GLN A 19 4.32 4.21 -6.40
C GLN A 19 2.80 4.28 -6.56
N MET A 20 2.26 3.95 -7.73
CA MET A 20 0.81 4.08 -7.97
C MET A 20 0.01 3.15 -7.05
N VAL A 21 0.30 1.85 -7.05
CA VAL A 21 -0.31 0.90 -6.10
C VAL A 21 0.52 0.74 -4.81
N GLY A 22 1.77 1.22 -4.80
CA GLY A 22 2.55 1.35 -3.57
C GLY A 22 3.18 0.07 -3.02
N ILE A 23 3.30 -1.00 -3.81
CA ILE A 23 3.92 -2.27 -3.38
C ILE A 23 5.43 -2.18 -3.61
N ASP A 24 6.18 -2.16 -2.52
CA ASP A 24 7.64 -2.10 -2.55
C ASP A 24 8.26 -2.93 -1.41
N THR A 25 9.59 -3.00 -1.34
CA THR A 25 10.33 -3.74 -0.30
C THR A 25 11.38 -2.83 0.33
N TYR A 26 11.59 -2.97 1.63
CA TYR A 26 12.72 -2.32 2.30
C TYR A 26 14.01 -3.12 2.13
N GLU A 27 15.14 -2.44 2.27
CA GLU A 27 16.48 -3.05 2.20
C GLU A 27 16.77 -4.01 3.35
N ASP A 28 16.16 -3.79 4.53
CA ASP A 28 16.27 -4.67 5.71
C ASP A 28 15.42 -5.96 5.58
N GLY A 29 14.65 -6.10 4.51
CA GLY A 29 13.84 -7.28 4.23
C GLY A 29 13.71 -7.56 2.74
N PRO A 30 14.82 -7.90 2.05
CA PRO A 30 14.84 -8.14 0.61
C PRO A 30 13.89 -9.28 0.21
N GLY A 31 13.48 -9.26 -1.06
CA GLY A 31 12.55 -10.26 -1.59
C GLY A 31 11.14 -10.16 -0.98
N TYR A 32 10.74 -8.97 -0.51
CA TYR A 32 9.46 -8.72 0.16
C TYR A 32 9.32 -9.41 1.52
N LYS A 33 10.43 -9.61 2.25
CA LYS A 33 10.39 -10.03 3.65
C LYS A 33 9.90 -8.90 4.56
N HIS A 34 10.28 -7.67 4.24
CA HIS A 34 9.73 -6.44 4.82
C HIS A 34 9.12 -5.58 3.71
N ILE A 35 7.80 -5.61 3.64
CA ILE A 35 7.02 -4.98 2.59
C ILE A 35 6.77 -3.51 2.95
N LYS A 36 6.82 -2.64 1.95
CA LYS A 36 6.32 -1.27 2.03
C LYS A 36 5.01 -1.20 1.25
N ILE A 37 3.96 -0.70 1.89
CA ILE A 37 2.68 -0.39 1.24
C ILE A 37 2.45 1.12 1.37
N LYS A 38 2.79 1.88 0.32
CA LYS A 38 2.64 3.35 0.27
C LYS A 38 2.04 3.79 -1.06
N PRO A 39 0.72 3.60 -1.27
CA PRO A 39 0.08 4.02 -2.51
C PRO A 39 0.07 5.55 -2.62
N GLN A 40 0.32 6.06 -3.83
CA GLN A 40 0.15 7.47 -4.18
C GLN A 40 -1.26 7.68 -4.75
N ILE A 41 -2.15 8.19 -3.91
CA ILE A 41 -3.58 8.36 -4.22
C ILE A 41 -3.84 9.79 -4.68
N GLY A 42 -4.41 9.97 -5.87
CA GLY A 42 -4.72 11.28 -6.43
C GLY A 42 -4.30 11.40 -7.89
N GLU A 43 -3.92 12.61 -8.32
CA GLU A 43 -3.38 12.88 -9.67
C GLU A 43 -4.28 12.40 -10.82
N GLY A 44 -5.59 12.53 -10.66
CA GLY A 44 -6.60 12.12 -11.65
C GLY A 44 -7.00 10.64 -11.61
N PHE A 45 -6.35 9.83 -10.77
CA PHE A 45 -6.74 8.44 -10.55
C PHE A 45 -7.71 8.30 -9.37
N THR A 46 -8.79 7.57 -9.59
CA THR A 46 -9.79 7.24 -8.56
C THR A 46 -9.65 5.82 -8.04
N TYR A 47 -8.85 4.99 -8.69
CA TYR A 47 -8.64 3.58 -8.35
C TYR A 47 -7.32 3.08 -8.92
N ALA A 48 -6.64 2.21 -8.18
CA ALA A 48 -5.58 1.36 -8.70
C ALA A 48 -5.46 0.06 -7.88
N SER A 49 -5.08 -1.02 -8.55
CA SER A 49 -4.94 -2.33 -7.91
C SER A 49 -3.80 -3.12 -8.53
N ALA A 50 -3.04 -3.81 -7.69
CA ALA A 50 -2.10 -4.82 -8.14
C ALA A 50 -1.95 -5.95 -7.13
N SER A 51 -1.52 -7.08 -7.65
CA SER A 51 -0.99 -8.18 -6.85
C SER A 51 0.37 -8.61 -7.40
N LEU A 52 1.26 -9.00 -6.50
CA LEU A 52 2.58 -9.50 -6.84
C LEU A 52 2.78 -10.85 -6.15
N LYS A 53 3.14 -11.87 -6.94
CA LYS A 53 3.51 -13.18 -6.44
C LYS A 53 4.99 -13.14 -6.03
N THR A 54 5.25 -13.13 -4.73
CA THR A 54 6.59 -13.20 -4.14
C THR A 54 6.91 -14.64 -3.72
N TYR A 55 8.13 -14.87 -3.25
CA TYR A 55 8.51 -16.15 -2.66
C TYR A 55 7.71 -16.51 -1.40
N TYR A 56 7.17 -15.51 -0.69
CA TYR A 56 6.37 -15.71 0.52
C TYR A 56 4.87 -15.89 0.24
N GLY A 57 4.45 -15.64 -1.00
CA GLY A 57 3.05 -15.68 -1.43
C GLY A 57 2.62 -14.39 -2.10
N THR A 58 1.31 -14.17 -2.18
CA THR A 58 0.78 -12.96 -2.83
C THR A 58 0.71 -11.80 -1.86
N VAL A 59 1.42 -10.71 -2.19
CA VAL A 59 1.14 -9.37 -1.67
C VAL A 59 0.17 -8.66 -2.62
N SER A 60 -0.77 -7.89 -2.09
CA SER A 60 -1.63 -7.03 -2.92
C SER A 60 -1.92 -5.71 -2.23
N SER A 61 -2.10 -4.68 -3.03
CA SER A 61 -2.59 -3.37 -2.63
C SER A 61 -3.63 -2.92 -3.63
N ASP A 62 -4.82 -2.65 -3.13
CA ASP A 62 -5.97 -2.17 -3.88
C ASP A 62 -6.47 -0.91 -3.19
N TRP A 63 -6.57 0.19 -3.93
CA TRP A 63 -7.15 1.40 -3.38
C TRP A 63 -8.17 2.01 -4.33
N LYS A 64 -9.16 2.66 -3.74
CA LYS A 64 -10.19 3.42 -4.46
C LYS A 64 -10.66 4.63 -3.65
N VAL A 65 -11.06 5.67 -4.36
CA VAL A 65 -11.68 6.87 -3.81
C VAL A 65 -13.19 6.78 -3.99
N GLU A 66 -13.93 6.72 -2.89
CA GLU A 66 -15.39 6.68 -2.85
C GLU A 66 -15.94 7.92 -2.13
N GLY A 67 -16.33 8.92 -2.91
CA GLY A 67 -16.76 10.22 -2.38
C GLY A 67 -15.65 10.87 -1.55
N ASN A 68 -15.91 11.09 -0.26
CA ASN A 68 -14.92 11.64 0.68
C ASN A 68 -14.13 10.57 1.44
N ASN A 69 -14.13 9.31 0.96
CA ASN A 69 -13.40 8.21 1.57
C ASN A 69 -12.35 7.66 0.62
N ILE A 70 -11.25 7.19 1.19
CA ILE A 70 -10.29 6.30 0.56
C ILE A 70 -10.50 4.93 1.18
N ILE A 71 -10.63 3.91 0.34
CA ILE A 71 -10.61 2.51 0.75
C ILE A 71 -9.29 1.92 0.28
N LEU A 72 -8.57 1.27 1.19
CA LEU A 72 -7.30 0.59 0.93
C LEU A 72 -7.37 -0.83 1.48
N ASP A 73 -7.40 -1.80 0.58
CA ASP A 73 -7.35 -3.22 0.89
C ASP A 73 -5.93 -3.75 0.67
N VAL A 74 -5.39 -4.43 1.68
CA VAL A 74 -4.01 -4.93 1.68
C VAL A 74 -4.00 -6.40 2.05
N LYS A 75 -3.24 -7.19 1.29
CA LYS A 75 -2.92 -8.59 1.63
C LYS A 75 -1.43 -8.73 1.87
N ILE A 76 -1.08 -9.24 3.04
CA ILE A 76 0.31 -9.48 3.46
C ILE A 76 0.50 -11.00 3.59
N PRO A 77 1.44 -11.61 2.84
CA PRO A 77 1.66 -13.04 2.88
C PRO A 77 2.22 -13.50 4.24
N ALA A 78 2.04 -14.79 4.55
CA ALA A 78 2.56 -15.41 5.77
C ALA A 78 4.08 -15.24 5.89
N ASN A 79 4.57 -15.17 7.15
CA ASN A 79 6.00 -15.04 7.45
C ASN A 79 6.64 -13.76 6.86
N THR A 80 5.86 -12.70 6.66
CA THR A 80 6.34 -11.36 6.29
C THR A 80 5.70 -10.31 7.20
N LYS A 81 6.27 -9.11 7.18
CA LYS A 81 5.71 -7.91 7.81
C LYS A 81 5.57 -6.81 6.77
N ALA A 82 4.66 -5.87 6.98
CA ALA A 82 4.57 -4.67 6.16
C ALA A 82 4.55 -3.39 6.99
N THR A 83 5.22 -2.35 6.49
CA THR A 83 4.97 -0.98 6.90
C THR A 83 3.95 -0.36 5.96
N VAL A 84 2.77 -0.04 6.48
CA VAL A 84 1.63 0.48 5.71
C VAL A 84 1.44 1.97 6.02
N PHE A 85 1.37 2.78 4.96
CA PHE A 85 1.18 4.22 5.03
C PHE A 85 -0.25 4.56 4.67
N LEU A 86 -1.02 5.00 5.65
CA LEU A 86 -2.41 5.41 5.47
C LEU A 86 -2.47 6.92 5.25
N PRO A 87 -3.06 7.44 4.14
CA PRO A 87 -3.02 8.85 3.74
C PRO A 87 -3.95 9.75 4.58
N SER A 88 -3.67 9.82 5.87
CA SER A 88 -4.24 10.77 6.83
C SER A 88 -3.32 10.81 8.04
N ALA A 89 -2.91 12.00 8.49
CA ALA A 89 -2.18 12.17 9.74
C ALA A 89 -3.08 12.02 10.99
N ASN A 90 -4.40 12.01 10.81
CA ASN A 90 -5.37 11.87 11.89
C ASN A 90 -5.92 10.44 11.94
N ALA A 91 -5.42 9.65 12.90
CA ALA A 91 -5.83 8.26 13.13
C ALA A 91 -7.34 8.11 13.44
N SER A 92 -8.01 9.13 13.99
CA SER A 92 -9.46 9.07 14.26
C SER A 92 -10.32 9.03 12.98
N LYS A 93 -9.75 9.44 11.84
CA LYS A 93 -10.40 9.35 10.52
C LYS A 93 -10.26 7.97 9.88
N ILE A 94 -9.59 7.04 10.54
CA ILE A 94 -9.21 5.73 9.99
C ILE A 94 -9.93 4.62 10.74
N THR A 95 -10.55 3.72 9.98
CA THR A 95 -11.06 2.46 10.51
C THR A 95 -10.42 1.28 9.79
N GLU A 96 -10.10 0.22 10.52
CA GLU A 96 -9.71 -1.08 10.00
C GLU A 96 -10.88 -2.05 10.19
N SER A 97 -11.37 -2.64 9.10
CA SER A 97 -12.51 -3.57 9.12
C SER A 97 -13.73 -3.04 9.91
N GLY A 98 -13.97 -1.72 9.84
CA GLY A 98 -15.05 -1.02 10.53
C GLY A 98 -14.77 -0.64 12.00
N LYS A 99 -13.63 -1.03 12.57
CA LYS A 99 -13.21 -0.66 13.93
C LYS A 99 -12.29 0.55 13.89
N PRO A 100 -12.44 1.54 14.80
CA PRO A 100 -11.51 2.66 14.90
C PRO A 100 -10.09 2.18 15.12
N LEU A 101 -9.12 2.81 14.45
CA LEU A 101 -7.71 2.43 14.54
C LEU A 101 -7.16 2.57 15.98
N THR A 102 -7.74 3.45 16.80
CA THR A 102 -7.39 3.61 18.23
C THR A 102 -7.64 2.37 19.09
N ALA A 103 -8.35 1.37 18.58
CA ALA A 103 -8.57 0.08 19.23
C ALA A 103 -7.54 -1.00 18.84
N LEU A 104 -6.62 -0.69 17.91
CA LEU A 104 -5.55 -1.56 17.43
C LEU A 104 -4.19 -0.98 17.87
N GLU A 105 -3.14 -1.82 17.87
CA GLU A 105 -1.78 -1.44 18.31
C GLU A 105 -1.36 -0.05 17.79
N ALA A 106 -0.73 0.74 18.68
CA ALA A 106 -0.46 2.15 18.44
C ALA A 106 0.35 2.38 17.15
N PRO A 107 0.06 3.46 16.39
CA PRO A 107 0.82 3.78 15.20
C PRO A 107 2.31 3.95 15.54
N LEU A 108 3.18 3.48 14.63
CA LEU A 108 4.63 3.62 14.78
C LEU A 108 5.04 5.10 14.81
N SER A 109 4.37 5.91 13.97
CA SER A 109 4.57 7.34 13.86
C SER A 109 3.44 7.98 13.05
N ASN A 110 3.32 9.31 13.15
CA ASN A 110 2.60 10.12 12.16
C ASN A 110 3.64 10.99 11.45
N GLU A 111 3.75 10.84 10.13
CA GLU A 111 4.41 11.83 9.27
C GLU A 111 3.37 12.86 8.82
N GLU A 112 3.79 14.01 8.28
CA GLU A 112 2.91 15.17 7.97
C GLU A 112 1.61 14.81 7.23
N ASN A 113 1.60 13.73 6.44
CA ASN A 113 0.43 13.29 5.67
C ASN A 113 0.01 11.82 5.88
N TYR A 114 0.69 11.07 6.76
CA TYR A 114 0.45 9.64 6.90
C TYR A 114 0.42 9.17 8.36
N THR A 115 -0.53 8.28 8.66
CA THR A 115 -0.45 7.39 9.82
C THR A 115 0.25 6.11 9.38
N ILE A 116 1.31 5.72 10.10
CA ILE A 116 2.17 4.60 9.73
C ILE A 116 1.94 3.42 10.68
N LEU A 117 1.65 2.25 10.12
CA LEU A 117 1.40 1.02 10.85
C LEU A 117 2.42 -0.06 10.48
N GLN A 118 2.87 -0.83 11.47
CA GLN A 118 3.53 -2.12 11.20
C GLN A 118 2.49 -3.23 11.34
N LEU A 119 2.30 -3.99 10.28
CA LEU A 119 1.33 -5.09 10.25
C LEU A 119 2.04 -6.42 10.00
N GLY A 120 1.53 -7.47 10.62
CA GLY A 120 1.90 -8.85 10.29
C GLY A 120 1.21 -9.36 9.03
N SER A 121 1.28 -10.67 8.81
CA SER A 121 0.55 -11.31 7.73
C SER A 121 -0.96 -11.28 7.95
N GLY A 122 -1.74 -11.06 6.90
CA GLY A 122 -3.19 -10.99 7.00
C GLY A 122 -3.83 -10.32 5.81
N LYS A 123 -5.15 -10.11 5.93
CA LYS A 123 -5.93 -9.23 5.05
C LYS A 123 -6.44 -8.09 5.91
N TYR A 124 -6.26 -6.87 5.42
CA TYR A 124 -6.64 -5.66 6.11
C TYR A 124 -7.47 -4.80 5.16
N SER A 125 -8.51 -4.16 5.68
CA SER A 125 -9.35 -3.23 4.93
C SER A 125 -9.42 -1.91 5.68
N PHE A 126 -8.79 -0.88 5.13
CA PHE A 126 -8.77 0.45 5.71
C PHE A 126 -9.76 1.35 5.00
N ARG A 127 -10.55 2.07 5.77
CA ARG A 127 -11.34 3.20 5.30
C ARG A 127 -10.82 4.47 5.97
N ILE A 128 -10.40 5.43 5.15
CA ILE A 128 -9.86 6.72 5.57
C ILE A 128 -10.80 7.81 5.06
N LYS A 129 -11.36 8.61 5.97
CA LYS A 129 -12.12 9.81 5.60
C LYS A 129 -11.12 10.92 5.23
N LYS A 130 -11.29 11.56 4.06
CA LYS A 130 -10.52 12.76 3.69
C LYS A 130 -10.90 13.92 4.62
#